data_AF-A0A849GRZ0-F1
#
_entry.id   AF-A0A849GRZ0-F1
#
_cell.length_a   1.000
_cell.length_b   1.000
_cell.length_c   1.000
_cell.angle_alpha   90.00
_cell.angle_beta   90.00
_cell.angle_gamma   90.00
#
_symmetry.space_group_name_H-M   'P 1'
#
loop_
_entity.id
_entity.type
_entity.pdbx_description
1 polymer ?
#
loop_
_entity_poly.entity_id
_entity_poly.type
_entity_poly.pdbx_seq_one_letter_code
_entity_poly.pdbx_strand_id
1 'polypeptide(L)' 'FWNTGLASEAVRALVDANPQENRTMFASVFQDNPASARVLTNTGFQYLGDAEAYSVARGATVPTWTYLKRYA' A
#
# COMPACT_ATOMS: atom_id res chain seq x y z
N PHE A 1 15.44 7.18 9.47
CA PHE A 1 14.64 6.38 10.42
C PHE A 1 13.90 5.29 9.66
N TRP A 2 14.52 4.11 9.54
CA TRP A 2 13.89 2.91 8.96
C TRP A 2 13.70 1.88 10.08
N ASN A 3 12.75 0.95 9.91
CA ASN A 3 12.46 -0.10 10.90
C ASN A 3 12.01 0.40 12.29
N THR A 4 11.53 1.65 12.40
CA THR A 4 11.01 2.22 13.65
C THR A 4 9.50 2.05 13.83
N GLY A 5 8.81 1.46 12.84
CA GLY A 5 7.34 1.34 12.83
C GLY A 5 6.58 2.56 12.32
N LEU A 6 7.27 3.69 12.11
CA LEU A 6 6.65 4.98 11.74
C LEU A 6 5.77 4.90 10.48
N ALA A 7 6.20 4.16 9.45
CA ALA A 7 5.41 4.00 8.23
C ALA A 7 4.08 3.27 8.49
N SER A 8 4.11 2.22 9.31
CA SER A 8 2.90 1.48 9.69
C SER A 8 1.96 2.32 10.55
N GLU A 9 2.51 3.14 11.44
CA GLU A 9 1.72 4.08 12.27
C GLU A 9 1.02 5.13 11.40
N ALA A 10 1.76 5.78 10.50
CA ALA A 10 1.22 6.81 9.62
C ALA A 10 0.11 6.26 8.70
N VAL A 11 0.34 5.11 8.07
CA VAL A 11 -0.68 4.48 7.23
C VAL A 11 -1.89 4.06 8.06
N ARG A 12 -1.68 3.46 9.24
CA ARG A 12 -2.78 3.07 10.14
C ARG A 12 -3.65 4.26 10.51
N ALA A 13 -3.04 5.37 10.95
CA ALA A 13 -3.76 6.57 11.32
C ALA A 13 -4.62 7.11 10.17
N LEU A 14 -4.09 7.14 8.94
CA LEU A 14 -4.83 7.60 7.76
C LEU A 14 -6.01 6.68 7.42
N VAL A 15 -5.78 5.35 7.38
CA VAL A 15 -6.82 4.40 7.00
C VAL A 15 -7.90 4.28 8.06
N ASP A 16 -7.56 4.42 9.35
CA ASP A 16 -8.53 4.37 10.44
C ASP A 16 -9.35 5.67 10.51
N ALA A 17 -8.73 6.83 10.24
CA ALA A 17 -9.44 8.11 10.19
C ALA A 17 -10.42 8.21 9.01
N ASN A 18 -10.08 7.59 7.87
CA ASN A 18 -10.90 7.54 6.64
C ASN A 18 -11.68 8.86 6.35
N PRO A 19 -11.00 10.00 6.19
CA PRO A 19 -11.63 11.31 6.19
C PRO A 19 -12.59 11.56 5.01
N GLN A 20 -12.52 10.74 3.96
CA GLN A 20 -13.41 10.81 2.80
C GLN A 20 -14.53 9.76 2.86
N GLU A 21 -14.70 9.07 3.99
CA GLU A 21 -15.72 8.03 4.18
C GLU A 21 -15.69 6.95 3.08
N ASN A 22 -14.49 6.57 2.66
CA ASN A 22 -14.31 5.59 1.60
C ASN A 22 -14.87 4.23 2.04
N ARG A 23 -15.72 3.63 1.20
CA ARG A 23 -16.14 2.22 1.36
C ARG A 23 -15.00 1.24 1.04
N THR A 24 -14.08 1.66 0.18
CA THR A 24 -12.93 0.83 -0.24
C THR A 24 -11.74 1.72 -0.56
N MET A 25 -10.57 1.35 -0.05
CA MET A 25 -9.29 1.95 -0.43
C MET A 25 -8.46 0.94 -1.21
N PHE A 26 -7.75 1.40 -2.22
CA PHE A 26 -6.78 0.62 -2.98
C PHE A 26 -5.37 1.12 -2.70
N ALA A 27 -4.41 0.21 -2.75
CA ALA A 27 -3.00 0.54 -2.63
C ALA A 27 -2.18 -0.34 -3.59
N SER A 28 -1.06 0.19 -4.05
CA SER A 28 -0.12 -0.56 -4.90
C SER A 28 1.31 -0.29 -4.45
N VAL A 29 2.15 -1.30 -4.54
CA VAL A 29 3.59 -1.22 -4.22
C VAL A 29 4.38 -1.91 -5.32
N PHE A 30 5.55 -1.40 -5.67
CA PHE A 30 6.47 -2.13 -6.55
C PHE A 30 6.93 -3.44 -5.91
N GLN A 31 7.01 -4.52 -6.69
CA GLN A 31 7.34 -5.86 -6.16
C GLN A 31 8.78 -5.96 -5.60
N ASP A 32 9.67 -5.08 -6.02
CA ASP A 32 11.02 -4.98 -5.47
C ASP A 32 11.07 -4.24 -4.11
N ASN A 33 9.93 -3.83 -3.56
CA ASN A 33 9.82 -3.20 -2.24
C ASN A 33 8.93 -4.03 -1.28
N PRO A 34 9.44 -5.16 -0.74
CA PRO A 34 8.72 -5.99 0.22
C PRO A 34 8.50 -5.30 1.57
N ALA A 35 9.26 -4.26 1.92
CA ALA A 35 9.07 -3.53 3.16
C ALA A 35 7.75 -2.74 3.15
N SER A 36 7.45 -2.05 2.05
CA SER A 36 6.16 -1.36 1.88
C SER A 36 4.98 -2.32 1.75
N ALA A 37 5.17 -3.50 1.13
CA ALA A 37 4.15 -4.55 1.13
C ALA A 37 3.74 -4.95 2.56
N ARG A 38 4.72 -5.12 3.45
CA ARG A 38 4.46 -5.44 4.88
C ARG A 38 3.71 -4.33 5.59
N VAL A 39 3.94 -3.06 5.26
CA VAL A 39 3.18 -1.94 5.82
C VAL A 39 1.70 -2.04 5.45
N LEU A 40 1.39 -2.34 4.19
CA LEU A 40 0.01 -2.51 3.72
C LEU A 40 -0.66 -3.71 4.40
N THR A 41 -0.01 -4.87 4.44
CA THR A 41 -0.58 -6.07 5.11
C THR A 41 -0.81 -5.82 6.61
N ASN A 42 0.10 -5.14 7.28
CA ASN A 42 0.00 -4.83 8.72
C ASN A 42 -1.08 -3.78 9.05
N THR A 43 -1.60 -3.07 8.05
CA THR A 43 -2.66 -2.05 8.19
C THR A 43 -4.02 -2.53 7.67
N GLY A 44 -4.12 -3.84 7.37
CA GLY A 44 -5.38 -4.49 7.02
C GLY A 44 -5.75 -4.39 5.55
N PHE A 45 -4.81 -4.03 4.67
CA PHE A 45 -4.98 -4.24 3.25
C PHE A 45 -4.81 -5.72 2.89
N GLN A 46 -5.70 -6.21 2.05
CA GLN A 46 -5.72 -7.57 1.51
C GLN A 46 -5.12 -7.57 0.11
N TYR A 47 -4.27 -8.55 -0.18
CA TYR A 47 -3.70 -8.73 -1.51
C TYR A 47 -4.80 -9.02 -2.54
N LEU A 48 -4.76 -8.30 -3.65
CA LEU A 48 -5.70 -8.45 -4.77
C LEU A 48 -5.06 -9.19 -5.95
N GLY A 49 -3.81 -8.89 -6.28
CA GLY A 49 -3.14 -9.49 -7.43
C GLY A 49 -1.89 -8.74 -7.90
N ASP A 50 -1.23 -9.35 -8.89
CA ASP A 50 -0.11 -8.74 -9.60
C ASP A 50 -0.63 -7.75 -10.65
N ALA A 51 0.13 -6.69 -10.88
CA ALA A 51 -0.12 -5.67 -11.89
C ALA A 51 1.20 -5.04 -12.32
N GLU A 52 1.15 -3.98 -13.13
CA GLU A 52 2.32 -3.21 -13.52
C GLU A 52 2.00 -1.72 -13.65
N ALA A 53 3.00 -0.87 -13.43
CA ALA A 53 2.89 0.57 -13.55
C ALA A 53 4.16 1.17 -14.16
N TYR A 54 4.02 2.22 -14.98
CA TYR A 54 5.17 2.94 -15.51
C TYR A 54 5.83 3.78 -14.41
N SER A 55 7.11 3.53 -14.14
CA SER A 55 7.90 4.28 -13.18
C SER A 55 8.82 5.25 -13.90
N VAL A 56 8.54 6.55 -13.78
CA VAL A 56 9.37 7.61 -14.36
C VAL A 56 10.81 7.53 -13.85
N ALA A 57 11.01 7.25 -12.56
CA ALA A 57 12.33 7.12 -11.94
C ALA A 57 13.13 5.93 -12.48
N ARG A 58 12.44 4.87 -12.94
CA ARG A 58 13.08 3.67 -13.52
C ARG A 58 13.11 3.70 -15.05
N GLY A 59 12.41 4.64 -15.69
CA GLY A 59 12.27 4.72 -17.14
C GLY A 59 11.61 3.49 -17.77
N ALA A 60 10.80 2.75 -17.02
CA ALA A 60 10.25 1.47 -17.44
C ALA A 60 8.91 1.14 -16.76
N THR A 61 8.12 0.28 -17.40
CA THR A 61 7.01 -0.41 -16.76
C THR A 61 7.55 -1.46 -15.80
N VAL A 62 7.11 -1.40 -14.54
CA VAL A 62 7.60 -2.27 -13.47
C VAL A 62 6.46 -2.99 -12.76
N PRO A 63 6.70 -4.23 -12.30
CA PRO A 63 5.68 -5.01 -11.65
C PRO A 63 5.31 -4.43 -10.27
N THR A 64 4.04 -4.51 -9.94
CA THR A 64 3.45 -4.09 -8.67
C THR A 64 2.59 -5.20 -8.06
N TRP A 65 2.43 -5.17 -6.74
CA TRP A 65 1.33 -5.83 -6.07
C TRP A 65 0.21 -4.82 -5.79
N THR A 66 -1.02 -5.21 -6.07
CA THR A 66 -2.22 -4.43 -5.76
C THR A 66 -2.90 -5.00 -4.52
N TYR A 67 -3.43 -4.11 -3.69
CA TYR A 67 -4.15 -4.43 -2.47
C TYR A 67 -5.43 -3.61 -2.34
N LEU A 68 -6.37 -4.10 -1.53
CA LEU A 68 -7.59 -3.39 -1.17
C LEU A 68 -7.89 -3.50 0.33
N LYS A 69 -8.54 -2.49 0.90
CA LYS A 69 -9.13 -2.51 2.24
C LYS A 69 -10.60 -2.10 2.12
N ARG A 70 -11.50 -2.93 2.64
CA ARG A 70 -12.94 -2.63 2.69
C ARG A 70 -13.31 -2.17 4.10
N TYR A 71 -14.15 -1.16 4.17
CA TYR A 71 -14.74 -0.67 5.41
C TYR A 71 -16.16 -1.23 5.52
N ALA A 72 -16.57 -1.56 6.76
CA ALA A 72 -17.91 -2.06 7.06
C ALA A 72 -18.93 -0.93 7.03
#